data_AF-A0A7W4GI50-F1
#
_entry.id   AF-A0A7W4GI50-F1
#
_cell.length_a   1.000
_cell.length_b   1.000
_cell.length_c   1.000
_cell.angle_alpha   90.00
_cell.angle_beta   90.00
_cell.angle_gamma   90.00
#
_symmetry.space_group_name_H-M   'P 1'
#
loop_
_entity.id
_entity.type
_entity.pdbx_description
1 polymer ?
#
loop_
_entity_poly.entity_id
_entity_poly.type
_entity_poly.pdbx_seq_one_letter_code
_entity_poly.pdbx_strand_id
1 'polypeptide(L)'
;MVIKKFSVSQLADIASVIKERIYVPVYQRKRTIFLCGADIKDKTKGRSKVAKLLTQQQSRIQYEILYPESLFDDLLAGQGQHSLLALENILANSVDAIILLPESPGSFAELGAFSS
;
A
#
# COMPACT_ATOMS: atom_id res chain seq x y z
N MET A 1 0.29 -49.61 -10.10
CA MET A 1 -0.49 -48.35 -10.21
C MET A 1 -0.06 -47.64 -11.48
N VAL A 2 -0.89 -47.60 -12.52
CA VAL A 2 -0.53 -46.98 -13.81
C VAL A 2 -0.82 -45.48 -13.71
N ILE A 3 0.22 -44.66 -13.77
CA ILE A 3 0.07 -43.21 -13.89
C ILE A 3 -0.36 -42.93 -15.33
N LYS A 4 -1.64 -42.65 -15.55
CA LYS A 4 -2.12 -42.18 -16.86
C LYS A 4 -1.49 -40.82 -17.13
N LYS A 5 -0.67 -40.74 -18.18
CA LYS A 5 -0.14 -39.47 -18.69
C LYS A 5 -1.17 -38.83 -19.63
N PHE A 6 -1.45 -37.56 -19.41
CA PHE A 6 -2.26 -36.76 -20.32
C PHE A 6 -1.51 -36.53 -21.65
N SER A 7 -2.25 -36.50 -22.75
CA SER A 7 -1.71 -36.07 -24.04
C SER A 7 -1.40 -34.58 -24.03
N VAL A 8 -0.60 -34.11 -25.00
CA VAL A 8 -0.29 -32.69 -25.17
C VAL A 8 -1.57 -31.86 -25.39
N SER A 9 -2.54 -32.39 -26.13
CA SER A 9 -3.84 -31.73 -26.33
C SER A 9 -4.61 -31.59 -25.03
N GLN A 10 -4.68 -32.67 -24.23
CA GLN A 10 -5.35 -32.63 -22.92
C GLN A 10 -4.67 -31.65 -21.96
N LEU A 11 -3.34 -31.56 -21.99
CA LEU A 11 -2.61 -30.58 -21.19
C LEU A 11 -2.92 -29.14 -21.64
N ALA A 12 -3.07 -28.89 -22.94
CA ALA A 12 -3.46 -27.58 -23.47
C ALA A 12 -4.89 -27.21 -23.06
N ASP A 13 -5.82 -28.16 -23.15
CA ASP A 13 -7.22 -27.96 -22.73
C ASP A 13 -7.30 -27.64 -21.23
N ILE A 14 -6.58 -28.41 -20.40
CA ILE A 14 -6.47 -28.18 -18.96
C ILE A 14 -5.86 -26.79 -18.68
N ALA A 15 -4.79 -26.43 -19.38
CA ALA A 15 -4.15 -25.13 -19.20
C ALA A 15 -5.09 -23.96 -19.56
N SER A 16 -5.89 -24.08 -20.62
CA SER A 16 -6.92 -23.10 -20.99
C SER A 16 -7.99 -22.99 -19.91
N VAL A 17 -8.53 -24.12 -19.42
CA VAL A 17 -9.52 -24.12 -18.33
C VAL A 17 -8.96 -23.48 -17.06
N ILE A 18 -7.71 -23.79 -16.70
CA ILE A 18 -7.04 -23.14 -15.57
C ILE A 18 -6.95 -21.64 -15.83
N LYS A 19 -6.40 -21.21 -16.97
CA LYS A 19 -6.21 -19.79 -17.28
C LYS A 19 -7.51 -18.99 -17.32
N GLU A 20 -8.60 -19.58 -17.82
CA GLU A 20 -9.85 -18.86 -18.11
C GLU A 20 -10.87 -18.94 -16.99
N ARG A 21 -10.88 -20.04 -16.21
CA ARG A 21 -11.93 -20.31 -15.22
C ARG A 21 -11.45 -20.40 -13.79
N ILE A 22 -10.15 -20.64 -13.57
CA ILE A 22 -9.60 -20.86 -12.23
C ILE A 22 -8.60 -19.76 -11.86
N TYR A 23 -7.78 -19.36 -12.82
CA TYR A 23 -6.78 -18.32 -12.67
C TYR A 23 -7.50 -16.98 -12.59
N VAL A 24 -7.57 -16.45 -11.38
CA VAL A 24 -7.92 -15.06 -11.16
C VAL A 24 -6.63 -14.27 -11.38
N PRO A 25 -6.51 -13.46 -12.47
CA PRO A 25 -5.44 -12.50 -12.56
C PRO A 25 -5.59 -11.58 -11.35
N VAL A 26 -4.72 -11.72 -10.36
CA VAL A 26 -4.58 -10.74 -9.29
C VAL A 26 -4.09 -9.50 -9.99
N TYR A 27 -5.03 -8.62 -10.38
CA TYR A 27 -4.71 -7.40 -11.10
C TYR A 27 -3.65 -6.65 -10.29
N GLN A 28 -2.48 -6.51 -10.91
CA GLN A 28 -1.21 -6.02 -10.38
C GLN A 28 -1.23 -4.50 -10.10
N ARG A 29 -2.32 -3.97 -9.56
CA ARG A 29 -2.34 -2.60 -9.05
C ARG A 29 -2.02 -2.64 -7.57
N LYS A 30 -0.71 -2.54 -7.30
CA LYS A 30 -0.20 -2.11 -6.01
C LYS A 30 -0.98 -0.85 -5.61
N ARG A 31 -1.58 -0.86 -4.42
CA ARG A 31 -2.23 0.30 -3.84
C ARG A 31 -1.26 0.96 -2.88
N THR A 32 -0.77 2.13 -3.26
CA THR A 32 0.14 2.88 -2.41
C THR A 32 -0.67 3.77 -1.48
N ILE A 33 -0.40 3.67 -0.18
CA ILE A 33 -1.16 4.32 0.88
C ILE A 33 -0.19 5.09 1.78
N PHE A 34 -0.44 6.38 1.99
CA PHE A 34 0.16 7.08 3.14
C PHE A 34 -0.62 6.76 4.41
N LEU A 35 0.07 6.21 5.40
CA LEU A 35 -0.52 5.87 6.69
C LEU A 35 0.00 6.81 7.77
N CYS A 36 -0.83 7.78 8.12
CA CYS A 36 -0.57 8.86 9.06
C CYS A 36 -1.14 8.53 10.45
N GLY A 37 -0.54 9.05 11.53
CA GLY A 37 -1.06 8.84 12.88
C GLY A 37 -0.01 8.85 14.00
N ALA A 38 -0.25 8.07 15.05
CA ALA A 38 0.70 7.95 16.16
C ALA A 38 2.04 7.30 15.74
N ASP A 39 3.05 7.35 16.62
CA ASP A 39 4.38 6.78 16.38
C ASP A 39 4.30 5.31 15.90
N ILE A 40 5.07 4.98 14.86
CA ILE A 40 5.12 3.65 14.24
C ILE A 40 5.53 2.53 15.20
N LYS A 41 6.25 2.87 16.27
CA LYS A 41 6.70 1.95 17.33
C LYS A 41 5.58 1.65 18.33
N ASP A 42 4.57 2.51 18.45
CA ASP A 42 3.44 2.28 19.35
C ASP A 42 2.44 1.31 18.72
N LYS A 43 2.55 0.03 19.08
CA LYS A 43 1.68 -1.04 18.59
C LYS A 43 0.27 -1.02 19.17
N THR A 44 -0.01 -0.19 20.17
CA THR A 44 -1.34 -0.09 20.80
C THR A 44 -2.31 0.76 20.00
N LYS A 45 -1.77 1.65 19.16
CA LYS A 45 -2.50 2.66 18.40
C LYS A 45 -3.16 2.12 17.15
N GLY A 46 -4.18 2.83 16.69
CA GLY A 46 -4.96 2.55 15.49
C GLY A 46 -4.09 2.46 14.25
N ARG A 47 -3.09 3.35 14.10
CA ARG A 47 -2.14 3.31 12.97
C ARG A 47 -1.49 1.94 12.81
N SER A 48 -0.95 1.40 13.90
CA SER A 48 -0.33 0.07 13.93
C SER A 48 -1.32 -1.05 13.64
N LYS A 49 -2.57 -0.93 14.09
CA LYS A 49 -3.64 -1.90 13.81
C LYS A 49 -4.04 -1.89 12.33
N VAL A 50 -4.18 -0.72 11.74
CA VAL A 50 -4.48 -0.55 10.30
C VAL A 50 -3.34 -1.13 9.44
N ALA A 51 -2.09 -0.83 9.78
CA ALA A 51 -0.93 -1.39 9.08
C ALA A 51 -0.99 -2.93 9.07
N LYS A 52 -1.25 -3.54 10.24
CA LYS A 52 -1.39 -5.00 10.37
C LYS A 52 -2.53 -5.55 9.51
N LEU A 53 -3.69 -4.89 9.50
CA LEU A 53 -4.84 -5.31 8.69
C LEU A 53 -4.52 -5.27 7.19
N LEU A 54 -3.91 -4.19 6.71
CA LEU A 54 -3.53 -4.04 5.30
C LEU A 54 -2.51 -5.12 4.89
N THR A 55 -1.48 -5.37 5.71
CA THR A 55 -0.51 -6.45 5.45
C THR A 55 -1.16 -7.84 5.47
N GLN A 56 -2.16 -8.08 6.32
CA GLN A 56 -2.88 -9.36 6.36
C GLN A 56 -3.77 -9.59 5.13
N GLN A 57 -4.22 -8.52 4.46
CA GLN A 57 -5.03 -8.59 3.24
C GLN A 57 -4.19 -8.64 1.94
N GLN A 58 -2.85 -8.77 2.06
CA GLN A 58 -1.92 -8.76 0.92
C GLN A 58 -2.20 -9.86 -0.12
N SER A 59 -2.85 -10.96 0.29
CA SER A 59 -3.21 -12.07 -0.60
C SER A 59 -4.31 -11.72 -1.63
N ARG A 60 -5.03 -10.61 -1.44
CA ARG A 60 -6.11 -10.15 -2.33
C ARG A 60 -5.74 -8.88 -3.08
N ILE A 61 -5.09 -7.93 -2.40
CA ILE A 61 -4.65 -6.64 -2.95
C ILE A 61 -3.25 -6.39 -2.43
N GLN A 62 -2.32 -6.03 -3.30
CA GLN A 62 -0.97 -5.66 -2.88
C GLN A 62 -0.99 -4.23 -2.34
N TYR A 63 -0.85 -4.04 -1.03
CA TYR A 63 -0.71 -2.72 -0.43
C TYR A 63 0.77 -2.36 -0.29
N GLU A 64 1.09 -1.10 -0.56
CA GLU A 64 2.33 -0.45 -0.18
C GLU A 64 2.02 0.63 0.84
N ILE A 65 2.58 0.49 2.03
CA ILE A 65 2.38 1.45 3.10
C ILE A 65 3.61 2.35 3.13
N LEU A 66 3.39 3.64 2.93
CA LEU A 66 4.39 4.67 3.07
C LEU A 66 4.09 5.50 4.32
N TYR A 67 5.16 5.93 5.00
CA TYR A 67 5.08 6.73 6.21
C TYR A 67 5.62 8.13 5.90
N PRO A 68 4.78 9.18 5.99
CA PRO A 68 5.15 10.50 5.51
C PRO A 68 6.30 11.10 6.33
N GLU A 69 6.45 10.76 7.62
CA GLU A 69 7.58 11.20 8.44
C GLU A 69 8.95 10.80 7.89
N SER A 70 9.07 9.60 7.32
CA SER A 70 10.32 9.15 6.71
C SER A 70 10.65 9.94 5.44
N LEU A 71 9.63 10.33 4.68
CA LEU A 71 9.80 11.15 3.49
C LEU A 71 10.08 12.63 3.84
N PHE A 72 9.47 13.14 4.93
CA PHE A 72 9.76 14.46 5.47
C PHE A 72 11.22 14.56 5.92
N ASP A 73 11.74 13.57 6.64
CA ASP A 73 13.13 13.55 7.12
C ASP A 73 14.12 13.65 5.94
N ASP A 74 13.88 12.85 4.88
CA ASP A 74 14.72 12.84 3.67
C ASP A 74 14.65 14.16 2.89
N LEU A 75 13.46 14.76 2.77
CA LEU A 75 13.25 16.01 2.05
C LEU A 75 13.76 17.24 2.80
N LEU A 76 13.71 17.23 4.14
CA LEU A 76 14.26 18.29 4.99
C LEU A 76 15.79 18.22 5.07
N ALA A 77 16.38 17.04 4.94
CA ALA A 77 17.83 16.85 4.89
C ALA A 77 18.47 17.35 3.59
N GLY A 78 17.73 17.41 2.48
CA GLY A 78 18.20 17.85 1.16
C GLY A 78 17.85 19.31 0.83
N GLN A 79 18.78 20.24 1.09
CA GLN A 79 18.76 21.64 0.62
C GLN A 79 17.37 22.32 0.45
N GLY A 80 16.63 22.47 1.55
CA GLY A 80 15.95 23.71 1.97
C GLY A 80 15.03 24.51 1.01
N GLN A 81 14.65 24.02 -0.18
CA GLN A 81 13.86 24.82 -1.14
C GLN A 81 12.54 24.20 -1.59
N HIS A 82 12.22 22.96 -1.21
CA HIS A 82 10.87 22.45 -1.37
C HIS A 82 10.02 23.00 -0.22
N SER A 83 9.21 24.02 -0.49
CA SER A 83 8.24 24.52 0.49
C SER A 83 7.32 23.37 0.92
N LEU A 84 6.86 23.39 2.17
CA LEU A 84 5.89 22.40 2.67
C LEU A 84 4.70 22.24 1.70
N LEU A 85 4.28 23.32 1.04
CA LEU A 85 3.28 23.37 -0.04
C LEU A 85 3.61 22.52 -1.29
N ALA A 86 4.88 22.46 -1.70
CA ALA A 86 5.30 21.58 -2.80
C ALA A 86 5.19 20.11 -2.40
N LEU A 87 5.44 19.82 -1.12
CA LEU A 87 5.30 18.49 -0.55
C LEU A 87 3.85 18.02 -0.54
N GLU A 88 2.90 18.87 -0.17
CA GLU A 88 1.46 18.52 -0.16
C GLU A 88 1.00 17.99 -1.52
N ASN A 89 1.38 18.70 -2.59
CA ASN A 89 1.05 18.30 -3.95
C ASN A 89 1.75 17.01 -4.39
N ILE A 90 2.99 16.79 -3.99
CA ILE A 90 3.72 15.55 -4.28
C ILE A 90 3.09 14.39 -3.50
N LEU A 91 2.72 14.61 -2.24
CA LEU A 91 2.15 13.58 -1.38
C LEU A 91 0.76 13.17 -1.88
N ALA A 92 -0.14 14.12 -2.12
CA ALA A 92 -1.50 13.82 -2.56
C ALA A 92 -1.55 13.13 -3.93
N ASN A 93 -0.63 13.45 -4.85
CA ASN A 93 -0.60 12.87 -6.19
C ASN A 93 0.20 11.56 -6.30
N SER A 94 0.96 11.16 -5.26
CA SER A 94 1.85 9.98 -5.31
C SER A 94 1.23 8.70 -4.74
N VAL A 95 0.06 8.79 -4.12
CA VAL A 95 -0.60 7.64 -3.48
C VAL A 95 -2.04 7.47 -3.95
N ASP A 96 -2.52 6.24 -3.92
CA ASP A 96 -3.93 5.92 -4.21
C ASP A 96 -4.85 6.38 -3.07
N ALA A 97 -4.33 6.44 -1.83
CA ALA A 97 -5.10 6.82 -0.66
C ALA A 97 -4.22 7.39 0.46
N ILE A 98 -4.81 8.24 1.28
CA ILE A 98 -4.25 8.71 2.55
C ILE A 98 -5.18 8.22 3.66
N ILE A 99 -4.62 7.52 4.65
CA ILE A 99 -5.32 7.10 5.86
C ILE A 99 -4.73 7.89 7.01
N LEU A 100 -5.52 8.77 7.62
CA LEU A 100 -5.10 9.58 8.75
C LEU A 100 -5.86 9.20 10.01
N LEU A 101 -5.12 8.82 11.04
CA LEU A 101 -5.66 8.55 12.36
C LEU A 101 -5.23 9.68 13.32
N PRO A 102 -6.14 10.57 13.76
CA PRO A 102 -5.80 11.70 14.62
C PRO A 102 -5.51 11.24 16.06
N GLU A 103 -4.37 10.61 16.26
CA GLU A 103 -3.97 9.94 17.52
C GLU A 103 -2.83 10.67 18.25
N SER A 104 -2.29 11.73 17.65
CA SER A 104 -1.17 12.53 18.17
C SER A 104 -1.25 13.99 17.68
N PRO A 105 -0.62 14.97 18.36
CA PRO A 105 -0.51 16.35 17.86
C PRO A 105 0.10 16.43 16.44
N GLY A 106 1.07 15.56 16.12
CA GLY A 106 1.66 15.47 14.78
C GLY A 106 0.63 15.08 13.72
N SER A 107 -0.25 14.12 14.02
CA SER A 107 -1.31 13.71 13.08
C SER A 107 -2.37 14.80 12.82
N PHE A 108 -2.52 15.77 13.72
CA PHE A 108 -3.35 16.96 13.47
C PHE A 108 -2.64 17.98 12.58
N ALA A 109 -1.32 18.12 12.70
CA ALA A 109 -0.54 18.94 11.77
C ALA A 109 -0.58 18.36 10.35
N GLU A 110 -0.51 17.03 10.23
CA GLU A 110 -0.67 16.32 8.94
C GLU A 110 -2.04 16.58 8.30
N LEU A 111 -3.14 16.69 9.08
CA LEU A 111 -4.44 17.11 8.54
C LEU A 111 -4.40 18.49 7.91
N GLY A 112 -3.70 19.44 8.55
CA GLY A 112 -3.50 20.78 8.02
C GLY A 112 -2.76 20.75 6.68
N ALA A 113 -1.77 19.87 6.55
CA ALA A 113 -0.99 19.71 5.33
C ALA A 113 -1.77 19.05 4.16
N PHE A 114 -2.87 18.34 4.44
CA PHE A 114 -3.68 17.70 3.38
C PHE A 114 -4.98 18.44 3.08
N SER A 115 -5.24 19.58 3.73
CA SER A 115 -6.49 20.34 3.61
C SER A 115 -6.38 21.59 2.71
N SER A 116 -5.20 21.90 2.19
CA SER A 116 -4.89 23.08 1.37
C SER A 116 -5.12 22.86 -0.13
#